data_AF-A0A2E7JXD2-F1
#
_entry.id   AF-A0A2E7JXD2-F1
#
_cell.length_a   1.000
_cell.length_b   1.000
_cell.length_c   1.000
_cell.angle_alpha   90.00
_cell.angle_beta   90.00
_cell.angle_gamma   90.00
#
_symmetry.space_group_name_H-M   'P 1'
#
loop_
_entity.id
_entity.type
_entity.pdbx_description
1 polymer ?
#
loop_
_entity_poly.entity_id
_entity_poly.type
_entity_poly.pdbx_seq_one_letter_code
_entity_poly.pdbx_strand_id
1 'polypeptide(L)'
;MSDEDKSNDEFPDFKGKPDVEEDGFTTSELGIGIGFVLLAGGFILGLISLLALNGDSNQADFNNNLEQLYLGYLLMFVGILVTTVLGFGGMFKRTLSSFMSQN
;
A
#
# COMPACT_ATOMS: atom_id res chain seq x y z
N MET A 1 27.40 -53.95 -46.81
CA MET A 1 26.94 -52.56 -46.68
C MET A 1 25.60 -52.66 -45.99
N SER A 2 25.58 -52.41 -44.69
CA SER A 2 24.36 -52.43 -43.88
C SER A 2 23.93 -50.98 -43.72
N ASP A 3 22.76 -50.64 -44.27
CA ASP A 3 22.16 -49.32 -44.15
C ASP A 3 21.61 -49.16 -42.72
N GLU A 4 22.45 -48.65 -41.83
CA GLU A 4 22.06 -48.20 -40.48
C GLU A 4 22.35 -46.72 -40.35
N ASP A 5 21.54 -45.90 -41.01
CA ASP A 5 21.42 -44.47 -40.70
C ASP A 5 19.93 -44.13 -40.56
N LYS A 6 19.38 -44.40 -39.37
CA LYS A 6 18.16 -43.76 -38.89
C LYS A 6 18.55 -42.80 -37.78
N SER A 7 19.06 -41.64 -38.19
CA SER A 7 19.14 -40.46 -37.34
C SER A 7 17.72 -40.00 -37.01
N ASN A 8 17.17 -40.54 -35.93
CA ASN A 8 15.99 -40.01 -35.26
C ASN A 8 16.39 -38.77 -34.44
N ASP A 9 16.99 -37.77 -35.10
CA ASP A 9 17.24 -36.46 -34.48
C ASP A 9 15.94 -35.65 -34.54
N GLU A 10 14.96 -36.11 -33.76
CA GLU A 10 13.74 -35.37 -33.47
C GLU A 10 14.16 -34.14 -32.66
N PHE A 11 14.21 -32.98 -33.32
CA PHE A 11 14.49 -31.70 -32.67
C PHE A 11 13.58 -31.57 -31.44
N PRO A 12 14.11 -31.23 -30.26
CA PRO A 12 13.28 -31.11 -29.06
C PRO A 12 12.23 -30.03 -29.29
N ASP A 13 10.96 -30.39 -29.12
CA ASP A 13 9.84 -29.45 -29.17
C ASP A 13 10.16 -28.25 -28.28
N PHE A 14 10.18 -27.05 -28.88
CA PHE A 14 10.36 -25.82 -28.16
C PHE A 14 9.17 -25.62 -27.22
N LYS A 15 9.31 -26.05 -25.97
CA LYS A 15 8.37 -25.70 -24.92
C LYS A 15 8.58 -24.23 -24.63
N GLY A 16 7.67 -23.39 -25.12
CA GLY A 16 7.55 -22.01 -24.70
C GLY A 16 7.61 -21.96 -23.17
N LYS A 17 8.38 -21.02 -22.64
CA LYS A 17 8.42 -20.73 -21.20
C LYS A 17 6.96 -20.60 -20.73
N PRO A 18 6.59 -21.19 -19.57
CA PRO A 18 5.25 -21.05 -19.04
C PRO A 18 4.87 -19.57 -19.02
N ASP A 19 3.63 -19.27 -19.41
CA ASP A 19 3.12 -17.90 -19.39
C ASP A 19 3.42 -17.29 -18.03
N VAL A 20 3.98 -16.09 -18.03
CA VAL A 20 4.24 -15.36 -16.79
C VAL A 20 2.87 -15.09 -16.19
N GLU A 21 2.58 -15.69 -15.03
CA GLU A 21 1.37 -15.37 -14.29
C GLU A 21 1.38 -13.85 -14.05
N GLU A 22 0.40 -13.14 -14.60
CA GLU A 22 0.19 -11.73 -14.26
C GLU A 22 -0.17 -11.69 -12.78
N ASP A 23 0.84 -11.38 -11.95
CA ASP A 23 0.66 -11.19 -10.53
C ASP A 23 -0.27 -9.97 -10.37
N GLY A 24 -1.54 -10.24 -10.07
CA GLY A 24 -2.54 -9.20 -9.84
C GLY A 24 -2.17 -8.34 -8.63
N PHE A 25 -2.97 -7.31 -8.33
CA PHE A 25 -2.71 -6.45 -7.17
C PHE A 25 -2.61 -7.28 -5.88
N THR A 26 -1.43 -7.24 -5.26
CA THR A 26 -1.19 -7.94 -4.00
C THR A 26 -1.95 -7.25 -2.86
N THR A 27 -2.35 -8.00 -1.83
CA THR A 27 -3.03 -7.43 -0.64
C THR A 27 -2.22 -6.32 0.04
N SER A 28 -0.89 -6.38 -0.06
CA SER A 28 0.02 -5.33 0.42
C SER A 28 -0.09 -4.06 -0.42
N GLU A 29 -0.08 -4.15 -1.74
CA GLU A 29 -0.24 -2.98 -2.62
C GLU A 29 -1.60 -2.33 -2.44
N LEU A 30 -2.65 -3.15 -2.27
CA LEU A 30 -4.00 -2.66 -1.96
C LEU A 30 -4.02 -1.91 -0.61
N GLY A 31 -3.36 -2.45 0.42
CA GLY A 31 -3.23 -1.81 1.73
C GLY A 31 -2.46 -0.49 1.68
N ILE A 32 -1.38 -0.42 0.88
CA ILE A 32 -0.64 0.82 0.64
C ILE A 32 -1.52 1.84 -0.09
N GLY A 33 -2.23 1.42 -1.14
CA GLY A 33 -3.10 2.30 -1.91
C GLY A 33 -4.22 2.91 -1.06
N ILE A 34 -4.95 2.07 -0.31
CA ILE A 34 -6.03 2.54 0.58
C ILE A 34 -5.48 3.45 1.68
N GLY A 35 -4.38 3.06 2.32
CA GLY A 35 -3.77 3.88 3.37
C GLY A 35 -3.23 5.21 2.82
N PHE A 36 -2.71 5.23 1.60
CA PHE A 36 -2.27 6.46 0.93
C PHE A 36 -3.45 7.40 0.63
N VAL A 37 -4.59 6.88 0.18
CA VAL A 37 -5.80 7.69 -0.05
C VAL A 37 -6.29 8.31 1.26
N LEU A 38 -6.30 7.54 2.36
CA LEU A 38 -6.68 8.06 3.68
C LEU A 38 -5.70 9.13 4.18
N LEU A 39 -4.40 8.93 3.98
CA LEU A 39 -3.35 9.89 4.30
C LEU A 39 -3.50 11.18 3.49
N ALA A 40 -3.60 11.08 2.17
CA ALA A 40 -3.72 12.23 1.28
C ALA A 40 -5.04 12.99 1.53
N GLY A 41 -6.15 12.26 1.70
CA GLY A 41 -7.44 12.84 2.03
C GLY A 41 -7.42 13.58 3.37
N GLY A 42 -6.92 12.92 4.43
CA GLY A 42 -6.79 13.54 5.76
C GLY A 42 -5.84 14.74 5.78
N PHE A 43 -4.76 14.68 5.00
CA PHE A 43 -3.80 15.78 4.86
C PHE A 43 -4.43 16.99 4.17
N ILE A 44 -5.11 16.79 3.05
CA ILE A 44 -5.79 17.88 2.33
C ILE A 44 -6.87 18.52 3.21
N LEU A 45 -7.68 17.70 3.88
CA LEU A 45 -8.74 18.17 4.79
C LEU A 45 -8.12 18.99 5.94
N GLY A 46 -7.05 18.49 6.56
CA GLY A 46 -6.33 19.21 7.60
C GLY A 46 -5.70 20.52 7.13
N LEU A 47 -5.15 20.58 5.92
CA LEU A 47 -4.62 21.83 5.35
C LEU A 47 -5.70 22.88 5.13
N ILE A 48 -6.85 22.49 4.59
CA ILE A 48 -8.00 23.39 4.38
C ILE A 48 -8.47 23.94 5.72
N SER A 49 -8.60 23.08 6.73
CA SER A 49 -9.02 23.49 8.07
C SER A 49 -8.01 24.43 8.75
N LEU A 50 -6.70 24.20 8.58
CA LEU A 50 -5.66 25.11 9.10
C LEU A 50 -5.72 26.50 8.45
N LEU A 51 -5.95 26.55 7.13
CA LEU A 51 -6.10 27.80 6.40
C LEU A 51 -7.36 28.55 6.85
N ALA A 52 -8.45 27.84 7.08
CA ALA A 52 -9.70 28.41 7.56
C ALA A 52 -9.56 28.98 8.99
N LEU A 53 -8.91 28.24 9.90
CA LEU A 53 -8.66 28.68 11.28
C LEU A 53 -7.82 29.96 11.38
N ASN A 54 -6.96 30.25 10.41
CA ASN A 54 -6.10 31.43 10.40
C ASN A 54 -6.87 32.74 10.11
N GLY A 55 -8.01 32.66 9.43
CA GLY A 55 -8.79 33.82 8.98
C GLY A 55 -10.09 34.05 9.75
N ASP A 56 -10.43 33.19 10.70
CA ASP A 56 -11.77 33.16 11.27
C ASP A 56 -11.93 34.09 12.48
N SER A 57 -12.98 34.92 12.44
CA SER A 57 -13.35 35.83 13.53
C SER A 57 -14.65 35.43 14.22
N ASN A 58 -15.38 34.47 13.64
CA ASN A 58 -16.60 33.91 14.21
C ASN A 58 -16.27 32.65 15.02
N GLN A 59 -16.70 32.62 16.28
CA GLN A 59 -16.42 31.51 17.18
C GLN A 59 -17.09 30.19 16.75
N ALA A 60 -18.26 30.25 16.10
CA ALA A 60 -18.96 29.05 15.63
C ALA A 60 -18.22 28.40 14.45
N ASP A 61 -17.75 29.21 13.50
CA ASP A 61 -17.03 28.75 12.32
C ASP A 61 -15.63 28.24 12.71
N PHE A 62 -14.97 28.91 13.66
CA PHE A 62 -13.70 28.46 14.24
C PHE A 62 -13.80 27.06 14.85
N ASN A 63 -14.82 26.79 15.65
CA ASN A 63 -15.02 25.47 16.27
C ASN A 63 -15.26 24.38 15.22
N ASN A 64 -16.08 24.65 14.20
CA ASN A 64 -16.32 23.71 13.10
C ASN A 64 -15.03 23.41 12.32
N ASN A 65 -14.23 24.44 12.05
CA ASN A 65 -12.94 24.29 11.38
C ASN A 65 -11.94 23.48 12.23
N LEU A 66 -11.98 23.65 13.56
CA LEU A 66 -11.18 22.85 14.50
C LEU A 66 -11.58 21.37 14.50
N GLU A 67 -12.88 21.08 14.48
CA GLU A 67 -13.38 19.70 14.38
C GLU A 67 -12.96 19.03 13.06
N GLN A 68 -13.02 19.76 11.94
CA GLN A 68 -12.52 19.26 10.66
C GLN A 68 -11.01 19.00 10.68
N LEU A 69 -10.24 19.85 11.38
CA LEU A 69 -8.80 19.62 11.55
C LEU A 69 -8.55 18.31 12.31
N TYR A 70 -9.28 18.07 13.40
CA TYR A 70 -9.19 16.81 14.15
C TYR A 70 -9.61 15.60 13.32
N LEU A 71 -10.65 15.74 12.49
CA LEU A 71 -11.06 14.68 11.56
C LEU A 71 -9.95 14.37 10.55
N GLY A 72 -9.28 15.39 10.01
CA GLY A 72 -8.11 15.24 9.14
C GLY A 72 -6.97 14.47 9.80
N TYR A 73 -6.64 14.80 11.06
CA TYR A 73 -5.65 14.05 11.84
C TYR A 73 -6.05 12.60 12.10
N LEU A 74 -7.33 12.34 12.40
CA LEU A 74 -7.83 10.99 12.63
C LEU A 74 -7.77 10.14 11.36
N LEU A 75 -8.14 10.71 10.20
CA LEU A 75 -8.01 10.03 8.91
C LEU A 75 -6.56 9.69 8.57
N MET A 76 -5.63 10.62 8.81
CA MET A 76 -4.21 10.34 8.61
C MET A 76 -3.70 9.25 9.55
N PHE A 77 -4.10 9.28 10.82
CA PHE A 77 -3.72 8.24 11.78
C PHE A 77 -4.20 6.85 11.34
N VAL A 78 -5.46 6.74 10.90
CA VAL A 78 -5.98 5.47 10.37
C VAL A 78 -5.26 5.07 9.09
N GLY A 79 -4.96 6.02 8.19
CA GLY A 79 -4.18 5.75 6.98
C GLY A 79 -2.79 5.20 7.27
N ILE A 80 -2.11 5.71 8.32
CA ILE A 80 -0.82 5.20 8.80
C ILE A 80 -0.98 3.77 9.34
N LEU A 81 -2.01 3.49 10.13
CA LEU A 81 -2.27 2.13 10.64
C LEU A 81 -2.54 1.14 9.51
N VAL A 82 -3.35 1.53 8.52
CA VAL A 82 -3.67 0.68 7.37
C VAL A 82 -2.41 0.40 6.55
N THR A 83 -1.62 1.44 6.21
CA THR A 83 -0.37 1.27 5.46
C THR A 83 0.66 0.44 6.23
N THR A 84 0.80 0.61 7.55
CA THR A 84 1.75 -0.18 8.35
C THR A 84 1.33 -1.62 8.55
N VAL A 85 0.06 -1.88 8.85
CA VAL A 85 -0.43 -3.25 9.15
C VAL A 85 -0.70 -4.06 7.89
N LEU A 86 -1.36 -3.47 6.88
CA LEU A 86 -1.71 -4.16 5.64
C LEU A 86 -0.63 -3.99 4.57
N GLY A 87 -0.12 -2.76 4.40
CA GLY A 87 0.89 -2.46 3.39
C GLY A 87 2.25 -3.07 3.72
N PHE A 88 2.74 -2.82 4.94
CA PHE A 88 4.03 -3.33 5.40
C PHE A 88 3.91 -4.58 6.28
N GLY A 89 2.75 -5.24 6.36
CA GLY A 89 2.45 -6.25 7.39
C GLY A 89 3.51 -7.33 7.60
N GLY A 90 4.15 -7.83 6.53
CA GLY A 90 5.24 -8.80 6.62
C GLY A 90 6.54 -8.24 7.20
N MET A 91 6.89 -6.99 6.86
CA MET A 91 8.06 -6.29 7.41
C MET A 91 7.79 -5.76 8.82
N PHE A 92 6.59 -5.25 9.06
CA PHE A 92 6.14 -4.72 10.35
C PHE A 92 6.11 -5.80 11.43
N LYS A 93 5.60 -7.01 11.12
CA LYS A 93 5.64 -8.16 12.05
C LYS A 93 7.08 -8.55 12.40
N ARG A 94 8.01 -8.53 11.44
CA ARG A 94 9.43 -8.81 11.68
C ARG A 94 10.05 -7.77 12.61
N THR A 95 9.77 -6.48 12.41
CA THR A 95 10.25 -5.41 13.29
C THR A 95 9.64 -5.47 14.69
N LEU A 96 8.34 -5.76 14.83
CA LEU A 96 7.71 -5.95 16.15
C LEU A 96 8.30 -7.15 16.89
N SER A 97 8.52 -8.26 16.18
CA SER A 97 9.16 -9.44 16.79
C SER A 97 10.58 -9.16 17.26
N SER A 98 11.34 -8.29 16.57
CA SER A 98 12.70 -7.95 17.00
C SER A 98 12.72 -7.07 18.25
N PHE A 99 11.74 -6.18 18.43
CA PHE A 99 11.60 -5.40 19.66
C PHE A 99 11.08 -6.23 20.84
N MET A 100 10.16 -7.16 20.58
CA MET A 100 9.56 -7.99 21.64
C MET A 100 10.48 -9.15 22.06
N SER A 101 11.37 -9.63 21.19
CA SER A 101 12.39 -10.64 21.50
C SER A 101 13.56 -10.10 22.33
N GLN A 102 13.64 -8.78 22.54
CA GLN A 102 14.74 -8.14 23.25
C GLN A 102 14.47 -7.91 24.75
N ASN A 103 13.33 -8.37 25.26
CA ASN A 103 12.96 -8.40 26.68
C ASN A 103 12.88 -9.83 27.22
#